data_AF-X0SA32-F1
#
_entry.id   AF-X0SA32-F1
#
_cell.length_a   1.000
_cell.length_b   1.000
_cell.length_c   1.000
_cell.angle_alpha   90.00
_cell.angle_beta   90.00
_cell.angle_gamma   90.00
#
_symmetry.space_group_name_H-M   'P 1'
#
loop_
_entity.id
_entity.type
_entity.pdbx_description
1 polymer ?
#
loop_
_entity_poly.entity_id
_entity_poly.type
_entity_poly.pdbx_seq_one_letter_code
_entity_poly.pdbx_strand_id
1 'polypeptide(L)'
;MVYAGVDYGAILEEAQQEADIILWDGGNNDFSFYKADLEIVVADPHRPGHELRYHPGEMNFRRAQVLVINKIDSSEKEKLADLLRNIKEFNPEATVIRANSKIIVPEGKDIAGKTVLVIEDGPTLTHGEMPYGAGLLAAQKYGASKIVDPRPFAVGSIKAAYQKFTHLDRILPALGYGKKQMAELTQTIDKVDCDLVVSGTPIDLGRLIKTSKRILRVAYELEEIGSPDLKEVLREF
;
A
#
# COMPACT_ATOMS: atom_id res chain seq x y z
N MET A 1 -18.56 -8.27 17.79
CA MET A 1 -18.05 -8.66 19.12
C MET A 1 -16.55 -8.45 19.13
N VAL A 2 -15.95 -8.09 20.26
CA VAL A 2 -14.51 -7.85 20.37
C VAL A 2 -13.98 -8.69 21.52
N TYR A 3 -13.12 -9.65 21.20
CA TYR A 3 -12.37 -10.43 22.18
C TYR A 3 -11.04 -9.71 22.47
N ALA A 4 -10.71 -9.53 23.74
CA ALA A 4 -9.47 -8.87 24.15
C ALA A 4 -8.95 -9.50 25.44
N GLY A 5 -7.64 -9.76 25.49
CA GLY A 5 -6.99 -10.41 26.61
C GLY A 5 -5.52 -10.69 26.31
N VAL A 6 -4.81 -11.23 27.30
CA VAL A 6 -3.40 -11.63 27.15
C VAL A 6 -3.25 -13.13 26.86
N ASP A 7 -4.28 -13.92 27.16
CA ASP A 7 -4.34 -15.34 26.84
C ASP A 7 -4.94 -15.51 25.45
N TYR A 8 -4.05 -15.57 24.46
CA TYR A 8 -4.41 -15.78 23.06
C TYR A 8 -5.11 -17.14 22.87
N GLY A 9 -4.75 -18.18 23.63
CA GLY A 9 -5.40 -19.49 23.51
C GLY A 9 -6.89 -19.42 23.82
N ALA A 10 -7.24 -18.77 24.95
CA ALA A 10 -8.63 -18.55 25.32
C ALA A 10 -9.40 -17.67 24.32
N ILE A 11 -8.74 -16.63 23.76
CA ILE A 11 -9.33 -15.79 22.73
C ILE A 11 -9.67 -16.60 21.48
N LEU A 12 -8.77 -17.50 21.06
CA LEU A 12 -8.98 -18.37 19.91
C LEU A 12 -10.14 -19.34 20.16
N GLU A 13 -10.19 -19.98 21.32
CA GLU A 13 -11.28 -20.90 21.69
C GLU A 13 -12.66 -20.24 21.61
N GLU A 14 -12.79 -19.00 22.08
CA GLU A 14 -14.04 -18.25 21.98
C GLU A 14 -14.36 -17.82 20.55
N ALA A 15 -13.36 -17.30 19.81
CA ALA A 15 -13.56 -16.85 18.43
C ALA A 15 -13.99 -18.01 17.49
N GLN A 16 -13.46 -19.22 17.71
CA GLN A 16 -13.80 -20.42 16.93
C GLN A 16 -15.25 -20.88 17.12
N GLN A 17 -15.93 -20.48 18.20
CA GLN A 17 -17.33 -20.84 18.41
C GLN A 17 -18.28 -20.06 17.50
N GLU A 18 -17.81 -18.95 16.91
CA GLU A 18 -18.66 -17.98 16.20
C GLU A 18 -18.30 -17.80 14.72
N ALA A 19 -17.17 -18.36 14.28
CA ALA A 19 -16.66 -18.16 12.94
C ALA A 19 -16.05 -19.43 12.36
N ASP A 20 -16.37 -19.70 11.10
CA ASP A 20 -15.75 -20.80 10.33
C ASP A 20 -14.32 -20.48 9.87
N ILE A 21 -13.99 -19.19 9.77
CA ILE A 21 -12.68 -18.69 9.33
C ILE A 21 -12.19 -17.62 10.29
N ILE A 22 -10.97 -17.80 10.79
CA ILE A 22 -10.28 -16.83 11.63
C ILE A 22 -9.09 -16.27 10.85
N LEU A 23 -9.10 -14.96 10.62
CA LEU A 23 -8.01 -14.26 9.96
C LEU A 23 -7.13 -13.56 11.00
N TRP A 24 -5.85 -13.94 11.05
CA TRP A 24 -4.82 -13.14 11.72
C TRP A 24 -4.18 -12.19 10.72
N ASP A 25 -4.45 -10.90 10.84
CA ASP A 25 -3.78 -9.86 10.05
C ASP A 25 -2.76 -9.11 10.92
N GLY A 26 -1.49 -9.51 10.80
CA GLY A 26 -0.37 -8.85 11.48
C GLY A 26 0.13 -7.58 10.76
N GLY A 27 -0.47 -7.23 9.61
CA GLY A 27 0.03 -6.18 8.74
C GLY A 27 1.51 -6.40 8.40
N ASN A 28 2.31 -5.36 8.61
CA ASN A 28 3.76 -5.39 8.37
C ASN A 28 4.60 -5.44 9.67
N ASN A 29 3.96 -5.54 10.85
CA ASN A 29 4.65 -5.39 12.14
C ASN A 29 4.47 -6.59 13.07
N ASP A 30 3.71 -7.61 12.69
CA ASP A 30 3.41 -8.74 13.56
C ASP A 30 3.46 -10.10 12.83
N PHE A 31 3.45 -11.18 13.60
CA PHE A 31 3.36 -12.56 13.14
C PHE A 31 2.31 -13.30 13.97
N SER A 32 1.68 -14.33 13.41
CA SER A 32 0.67 -15.10 14.15
C SER A 32 1.28 -15.77 15.40
N PHE A 33 0.66 -15.55 16.56
CA PHE A 33 0.92 -16.28 17.79
C PHE A 33 0.27 -17.67 17.80
N TYR A 34 -0.65 -17.93 16.87
CA TYR A 34 -1.24 -19.24 16.66
C TYR A 34 -0.52 -19.98 15.55
N LYS A 35 -0.56 -21.31 15.61
CA LYS A 35 -0.26 -22.12 14.44
C LYS A 35 -1.45 -22.05 13.49
N ALA A 36 -1.34 -21.26 12.43
CA ALA A 36 -2.37 -21.18 11.40
C ALA A 36 -2.36 -22.44 10.53
N ASP A 37 -3.54 -22.82 10.02
CA ASP A 37 -3.66 -23.86 8.99
C ASP A 37 -3.00 -23.40 7.68
N LEU A 38 -3.09 -22.10 7.37
CA LEU A 38 -2.49 -21.47 6.22
C LEU A 38 -1.92 -20.09 6.55
N GLU A 39 -0.65 -19.86 6.20
CA GLU A 39 0.07 -18.59 6.33
C GLU A 39 0.50 -18.10 4.94
N ILE A 40 -0.09 -16.97 4.54
CA ILE A 40 0.18 -16.28 3.27
C ILE A 40 0.96 -15.02 3.59
N VAL A 41 2.13 -14.88 2.97
CA VAL A 41 3.01 -13.72 3.17
C VAL A 41 3.27 -13.03 1.84
N VAL A 42 3.13 -11.71 1.82
CA VAL A 42 3.39 -10.89 0.63
C VAL A 42 4.85 -10.44 0.62
N ALA A 43 5.55 -10.70 -0.48
CA ALA A 43 6.91 -10.26 -0.72
C ALA A 43 6.96 -9.16 -1.79
N ASP A 44 7.76 -8.11 -1.55
CA ASP A 44 7.91 -6.98 -2.47
C ASP A 44 9.27 -7.05 -3.20
N PRO A 45 9.29 -7.33 -4.52
CA PRO A 45 10.51 -7.44 -5.31
C PRO A 45 11.23 -6.09 -5.51
N HIS A 46 10.66 -4.95 -5.10
CA HIS A 46 11.36 -3.67 -5.15
C HIS A 46 12.43 -3.54 -4.06
N ARG A 47 12.38 -4.38 -3.02
CA ARG A 47 13.23 -4.28 -1.83
C ARG A 47 13.84 -5.63 -1.44
N PRO A 48 14.58 -6.31 -2.33
CA PRO A 48 15.16 -7.61 -2.02
C PRO A 48 16.06 -7.54 -0.78
N GLY A 49 16.02 -8.60 0.01
CA GLY A 49 16.67 -8.72 1.30
C GLY A 49 15.91 -8.07 2.46
N HIS A 50 14.75 -7.43 2.24
CA HIS A 50 13.90 -6.99 3.36
C HIS A 50 13.26 -8.20 4.06
N GLU A 51 12.85 -9.18 3.27
CA GLU A 51 12.34 -10.49 3.67
C GLU A 51 13.33 -11.34 4.48
N LEU A 52 14.59 -10.89 4.62
CA LEU A 52 15.61 -11.58 5.41
C LEU A 52 16.11 -10.78 6.61
N ARG A 53 15.91 -9.45 6.62
CA ARG A 53 16.59 -8.52 7.54
C ARG A 53 15.67 -7.79 8.51
N TYR A 54 14.36 -7.74 8.25
CA TYR A 54 13.43 -6.95 9.05
C TYR A 54 12.53 -7.85 9.89
N HIS A 55 12.56 -7.66 11.21
CA HIS A 55 11.66 -8.34 12.13
C HIS A 55 10.28 -7.66 12.20
N PRO A 56 9.15 -8.42 12.17
CA PRO A 56 9.03 -9.88 12.04
C PRO A 56 8.84 -10.41 10.61
N GLY A 57 9.09 -9.59 9.59
CA GLY A 57 8.90 -9.96 8.19
C GLY A 57 9.78 -11.14 7.73
N GLU A 58 10.99 -11.26 8.27
CA GLU A 58 11.90 -12.39 8.07
C GLU A 58 11.38 -13.71 8.66
N MET A 59 10.72 -13.64 9.81
CA MET A 59 10.11 -14.79 10.47
C MET A 59 8.90 -15.26 9.66
N ASN A 60 8.02 -14.33 9.30
CA ASN A 60 6.87 -14.60 8.43
C ASN A 60 7.34 -15.21 7.09
N PHE A 61 8.36 -14.63 6.45
CA PHE A 61 8.89 -15.12 5.19
C PHE A 61 9.41 -16.56 5.27
N ARG A 62 10.11 -16.92 6.35
CA ARG A 62 10.65 -18.28 6.57
C ARG A 62 9.59 -19.32 6.93
N ARG A 63 8.49 -18.88 7.56
CA ARG A 63 7.42 -19.77 8.04
C ARG A 63 6.28 -19.94 7.04
N ALA A 64 6.10 -18.98 6.14
CA ALA A 64 5.02 -18.95 5.15
C ALA A 64 4.90 -20.27 4.38
N GLN A 65 3.67 -20.76 4.24
CA GLN A 65 3.37 -21.84 3.30
C GLN A 65 3.16 -21.28 1.89
N VAL A 66 2.72 -20.03 1.78
CA VAL A 66 2.47 -19.35 0.50
C VAL A 66 3.15 -17.99 0.50
N LEU A 67 3.94 -17.74 -0.54
CA LEU A 67 4.58 -16.46 -0.80
C LEU A 67 3.95 -15.81 -2.03
N VAL A 68 3.30 -14.67 -1.84
CA VAL A 68 2.76 -13.85 -2.94
C VAL A 68 3.79 -12.77 -3.28
N ILE A 69 4.50 -12.95 -4.40
CA ILE A 69 5.39 -11.92 -4.93
C ILE A 69 4.54 -10.94 -5.72
N ASN A 70 4.28 -9.76 -5.15
CA ASN A 70 3.44 -8.73 -5.78
C ASN A 70 4.27 -7.66 -6.51
N LYS A 71 3.64 -6.83 -7.36
CA LYS A 71 4.29 -5.71 -8.10
C LYS A 71 5.37 -6.14 -9.10
N ILE A 72 5.30 -7.35 -9.62
CA ILE A 72 6.30 -7.88 -10.57
C ILE A 72 6.42 -6.98 -11.81
N ASP A 73 5.29 -6.48 -12.34
CA ASP A 73 5.19 -5.58 -13.50
C ASP A 73 5.99 -4.28 -13.39
N SER A 74 6.28 -3.83 -12.17
CA SER A 74 6.99 -2.57 -11.93
C SER A 74 8.41 -2.77 -11.39
N SER A 75 8.82 -4.01 -11.12
CA SER A 75 10.11 -4.33 -10.53
C SER A 75 11.22 -4.55 -11.57
N GLU A 76 12.45 -4.19 -11.21
CA GLU A 76 13.63 -4.53 -12.00
C GLU A 76 13.84 -6.06 -12.01
N LYS A 77 14.23 -6.61 -13.18
CA LYS A 77 14.36 -8.07 -13.35
C LYS A 77 15.41 -8.66 -12.41
N GLU A 78 16.47 -7.92 -12.17
CA GLU A 78 17.57 -8.28 -11.28
C GLU A 78 17.08 -8.40 -9.83
N LYS A 79 16.30 -7.43 -9.36
CA LYS A 79 15.73 -7.45 -8.00
C LYS A 79 14.74 -8.61 -7.80
N LEU A 80 13.91 -8.88 -8.80
CA LEU A 80 13.03 -10.05 -8.79
C LEU A 80 13.84 -11.35 -8.75
N ALA A 81 14.93 -11.43 -9.53
CA ALA A 81 15.81 -12.59 -9.52
C ALA A 81 16.49 -12.78 -8.15
N ASP A 82 16.85 -11.70 -7.46
CA ASP A 82 17.42 -11.74 -6.11
C ASP A 82 16.40 -12.30 -5.11
N LEU A 83 15.17 -11.79 -5.12
CA LEU A 83 14.10 -12.31 -4.26
C LEU A 83 13.82 -13.80 -4.51
N LEU A 84 13.76 -14.22 -5.77
CA LEU A 84 13.55 -15.63 -6.13
C LEU A 84 14.69 -16.54 -5.64
N ARG A 85 15.95 -16.06 -5.65
CA ARG A 85 17.07 -16.79 -5.07
C ARG A 85 16.92 -16.92 -3.55
N ASN A 86 16.52 -15.84 -2.88
CA ASN A 86 16.29 -15.85 -1.44
C ASN A 86 15.17 -16.82 -1.04
N ILE A 87 14.06 -16.88 -1.81
CA ILE A 87 12.99 -17.86 -1.59
C ILE A 87 13.55 -19.28 -1.69
N LYS A 88 14.28 -19.59 -2.76
CA LYS A 88 14.86 -20.91 -2.96
C LYS A 88 15.85 -21.31 -1.86
N GLU A 89 16.57 -20.36 -1.29
CA GLU A 89 17.57 -20.62 -0.24
C GLU A 89 16.95 -20.76 1.14
N PHE A 90 15.96 -19.92 1.48
CA PHE A 90 15.49 -19.78 2.87
C PHE A 90 14.07 -20.30 3.11
N ASN A 91 13.26 -20.49 2.08
CA ASN A 91 11.95 -21.12 2.16
C ASN A 91 11.62 -21.89 0.86
N PRO A 92 12.37 -22.98 0.56
CA PRO A 92 12.22 -23.72 -0.69
C PRO A 92 10.88 -24.46 -0.82
N GLU A 93 10.19 -24.72 0.29
CA GLU A 93 8.94 -25.49 0.33
C GLU A 93 7.70 -24.60 0.14
N ALA A 94 7.84 -23.28 0.21
CA ALA A 94 6.71 -22.37 0.02
C ALA A 94 6.18 -22.40 -1.41
N THR A 95 4.86 -22.42 -1.53
CA THR A 95 4.17 -22.19 -2.80
C THR A 95 4.33 -20.73 -3.20
N VAL A 96 4.85 -20.47 -4.40
CA VAL A 96 5.09 -19.10 -4.89
C VAL A 96 3.98 -18.69 -5.86
N ILE A 97 3.24 -17.66 -5.49
CA ILE A 97 2.27 -16.99 -6.35
C ILE A 97 2.91 -15.71 -6.89
N ARG A 98 2.83 -15.53 -8.21
CA ARG A 98 3.36 -14.34 -8.88
C ARG A 98 2.22 -13.41 -9.19
N ALA A 99 2.34 -12.13 -8.85
CA ALA A 99 1.29 -11.16 -9.08
C ALA A 99 1.81 -9.79 -9.49
N ASN A 100 1.01 -9.10 -10.30
CA ASN A 100 1.13 -7.68 -10.55
C ASN A 100 0.26 -6.91 -9.54
N SER A 101 0.63 -5.65 -9.31
CA SER A 101 -0.18 -4.72 -8.52
C SER A 101 -0.74 -3.66 -9.47
N LYS A 102 -1.84 -4.00 -10.13
CA LYS A 102 -2.39 -3.18 -11.20
C LYS A 102 -3.00 -1.90 -10.65
N ILE A 103 -2.47 -0.77 -11.10
CA ILE A 103 -3.05 0.55 -10.82
C ILE A 103 -4.36 0.69 -11.58
N ILE A 104 -5.45 0.97 -10.85
CA ILE A 104 -6.79 1.20 -11.37
C ILE A 104 -7.29 2.56 -10.87
N VAL A 105 -7.80 3.34 -11.82
CA VAL A 105 -8.59 4.55 -11.56
C VAL A 105 -9.86 4.41 -12.39
N PRO A 106 -11.05 4.18 -11.78
CA PRO A 106 -12.28 3.94 -12.54
C PRO A 106 -12.56 5.01 -13.59
N GLU A 107 -12.36 6.28 -13.25
CA GLU A 107 -12.47 7.41 -14.18
C GLU A 107 -11.12 7.91 -14.69
N GLY A 108 -10.11 7.04 -14.76
CA GLY A 108 -8.73 7.41 -15.11
C GLY A 108 -8.59 8.07 -16.48
N LYS A 109 -9.50 7.80 -17.42
CA LYS A 109 -9.56 8.49 -18.72
C LYS A 109 -9.69 10.02 -18.60
N ASP A 110 -10.25 10.52 -17.50
CA ASP A 110 -10.47 11.94 -17.27
C ASP A 110 -9.15 12.66 -16.89
N ILE A 111 -8.08 11.92 -16.60
CA ILE A 111 -6.74 12.44 -16.29
C ILE A 111 -6.02 12.92 -17.57
N ALA A 112 -6.34 12.33 -18.73
CA ALA A 112 -5.61 12.56 -19.96
C ALA A 112 -5.61 14.05 -20.37
N GLY A 113 -4.41 14.61 -20.59
CA GLY A 113 -4.23 16.00 -21.00
C GLY A 113 -4.48 17.05 -19.91
N LYS A 114 -4.83 16.63 -18.68
CA LYS A 114 -5.16 17.54 -17.57
C LYS A 114 -3.95 17.91 -16.73
N THR A 115 -4.02 19.10 -16.14
CA THR A 115 -3.11 19.54 -15.08
C THR A 115 -3.64 19.01 -13.75
N VAL A 116 -2.87 18.18 -13.05
CA VAL A 116 -3.35 17.43 -11.89
C VAL A 116 -2.53 17.72 -10.64
N LEU A 117 -3.20 17.72 -9.49
CA LEU A 117 -2.57 17.65 -8.18
C LEU A 117 -2.52 16.19 -7.72
N VAL A 118 -1.36 15.71 -7.32
CA VAL A 118 -1.20 14.34 -6.80
C VAL A 118 -1.12 14.38 -5.28
N ILE A 119 -1.95 13.58 -4.61
CA ILE A 119 -1.93 13.34 -3.17
C ILE A 119 -1.48 11.90 -2.92
N GLU A 120 -0.62 11.70 -1.95
CA GLU A 120 -0.04 10.39 -1.62
C GLU A 120 -0.08 10.14 -0.11
N ASP A 121 0.07 8.87 0.25
CA ASP A 121 0.10 8.43 1.65
C ASP A 121 1.33 8.98 2.40
N GLY A 122 1.09 9.77 3.45
CA GLY A 122 2.15 10.43 4.22
C GLY A 122 3.20 9.47 4.79
N PRO A 123 2.82 8.41 5.54
CA PRO A 123 3.76 7.44 6.09
C PRO A 123 4.70 6.82 5.06
N THR A 124 4.15 6.42 3.90
CA THR A 124 4.93 5.88 2.77
C THR A 124 6.01 6.85 2.30
N LEU A 125 5.68 8.13 2.22
CA LEU A 125 6.61 9.18 1.76
C LEU A 125 7.61 9.63 2.82
N THR A 126 7.22 9.63 4.09
CA THR A 126 8.04 10.18 5.17
C THR A 126 8.95 9.11 5.79
N HIS A 127 8.36 8.08 6.42
CA HIS A 127 9.13 7.05 7.12
C HIS A 127 9.48 5.88 6.20
N GLY A 128 8.71 5.68 5.13
CA GLY A 128 9.00 4.71 4.09
C GLY A 128 10.02 5.17 3.05
N GLU A 129 10.47 6.43 3.15
CA GLU A 129 11.50 7.09 2.31
C GLU A 129 11.23 7.03 0.79
N MET A 130 9.98 6.79 0.40
CA MET A 130 9.62 6.72 -1.02
C MET A 130 9.45 8.13 -1.60
N PRO A 131 10.08 8.45 -2.75
CA PRO A 131 9.90 9.74 -3.40
C PRO A 131 8.56 9.90 -4.11
N TYR A 132 7.82 8.81 -4.34
CA TYR A 132 6.52 8.80 -5.00
C TYR A 132 5.68 7.59 -4.56
N GLY A 133 4.38 7.64 -4.84
CA GLY A 133 3.44 6.55 -4.59
C GLY A 133 2.55 6.24 -5.79
N ALA A 134 1.37 5.70 -5.50
CA ALA A 134 0.42 5.21 -6.50
C ALA A 134 -0.21 6.34 -7.32
N GLY A 135 -0.45 7.49 -6.68
CA GLY A 135 -1.03 8.67 -7.29
C GLY A 135 -0.20 9.19 -8.46
N LEU A 136 1.12 9.29 -8.26
CA LEU A 136 2.03 9.79 -9.29
C LEU A 136 2.12 8.83 -10.47
N LEU A 137 2.25 7.53 -10.18
CA LEU A 137 2.28 6.49 -11.21
C LEU A 137 0.98 6.45 -12.01
N ALA A 138 -0.18 6.62 -11.35
CA ALA A 138 -1.47 6.72 -12.03
C ALA A 138 -1.55 7.96 -12.93
N ALA A 139 -1.17 9.14 -12.41
CA ALA A 139 -1.18 10.38 -13.18
C ALA A 139 -0.36 10.25 -14.47
N GLN A 140 0.81 9.63 -14.40
CA GLN A 140 1.67 9.36 -15.55
C GLN A 140 1.06 8.32 -16.50
N LYS A 141 0.61 7.18 -15.96
CA LYS A 141 -0.01 6.08 -16.73
C LYS A 141 -1.21 6.54 -17.55
N TYR A 142 -2.05 7.42 -16.98
CA TYR A 142 -3.26 7.94 -17.64
C TYR A 142 -3.02 9.26 -18.41
N GLY A 143 -1.77 9.70 -18.55
CA GLY A 143 -1.40 10.78 -19.46
C GLY A 143 -1.74 12.20 -19.00
N ALA A 144 -1.58 12.50 -17.70
CA ALA A 144 -1.64 13.87 -17.20
C ALA A 144 -0.66 14.78 -17.99
N SER A 145 -1.09 15.97 -18.39
CA SER A 145 -0.23 16.92 -19.11
C SER A 145 0.78 17.60 -18.19
N LYS A 146 0.41 17.80 -16.93
CA LYS A 146 1.25 18.44 -15.92
C LYS A 146 0.88 17.96 -14.52
N ILE A 147 1.88 17.67 -13.70
CA ILE A 147 1.74 17.47 -12.25
C ILE A 147 2.13 18.78 -11.56
N VAL A 148 1.22 19.34 -10.76
CA VAL A 148 1.44 20.64 -10.11
C VAL A 148 2.32 20.48 -8.88
N ASP A 149 3.29 21.37 -8.70
CA ASP A 149 4.04 21.49 -7.44
C ASP A 149 3.14 22.08 -6.34
N PRO A 150 2.79 21.32 -5.30
CA PRO A 150 1.90 21.77 -4.23
C PRO A 150 2.59 22.67 -3.19
N ARG A 151 3.93 22.74 -3.14
CA ARG A 151 4.68 23.40 -2.06
C ARG A 151 4.33 24.88 -1.88
N PRO A 152 4.15 25.69 -2.93
CA PRO A 152 3.76 27.09 -2.79
C PRO A 152 2.39 27.29 -2.09
N PHE A 153 1.54 26.27 -2.11
CA PHE A 153 0.16 26.32 -1.60
C PHE A 153 0.01 25.62 -0.23
N ALA A 154 1.08 24.97 0.24
CA ALA A 154 1.11 24.24 1.49
C ALA A 154 0.89 25.15 2.71
N VAL A 155 0.03 24.71 3.64
CA VAL A 155 -0.23 25.41 4.91
C VAL A 155 0.07 24.51 6.11
N GLY A 156 0.25 25.13 7.28
CA GLY A 156 0.33 24.42 8.56
C GLY A 156 1.33 23.27 8.58
N SER A 157 0.87 22.09 9.00
CA SER A 157 1.70 20.88 9.13
C SER A 157 2.28 20.39 7.79
N ILE A 158 1.58 20.62 6.68
CA ILE A 158 2.03 20.25 5.34
C ILE A 158 3.25 21.09 4.92
N LYS A 159 3.21 22.40 5.21
CA LYS A 159 4.36 23.28 4.96
C LYS A 159 5.57 22.87 5.79
N ALA A 160 5.36 22.51 7.05
CA ALA A 160 6.43 22.00 7.92
C ALA A 160 7.00 20.66 7.42
N ALA A 161 6.16 19.77 6.87
CA ALA A 161 6.61 18.51 6.30
C ALA A 161 7.54 18.72 5.11
N TYR A 162 7.24 19.64 4.18
CA TYR A 162 8.17 19.95 3.08
C TYR A 162 9.52 20.52 3.53
N GLN A 163 9.55 21.22 4.66
CA GLN A 163 10.81 21.72 5.24
C GLN A 163 11.63 20.58 5.86
N LYS A 164 10.96 19.58 6.44
CA LYS A 164 11.60 18.43 7.08
C LYS A 164 12.03 17.36 6.06
N PHE A 165 11.20 17.09 5.07
CA PHE A 165 11.36 16.02 4.08
C PHE A 165 11.63 16.63 2.70
N THR A 166 12.90 16.98 2.46
CA THR A 166 13.32 17.76 1.29
C THR A 166 13.25 16.99 -0.02
N HIS A 167 13.09 15.66 0.02
CA HIS A 167 12.87 14.83 -1.16
C HIS A 167 11.47 14.96 -1.76
N LEU A 168 10.53 15.60 -1.05
CA LEU A 168 9.16 15.80 -1.52
C LEU A 168 9.07 17.09 -2.36
N ASP A 169 8.81 16.96 -3.65
CA ASP A 169 8.76 18.10 -4.59
C ASP A 169 7.50 18.16 -5.47
N ARG A 170 6.86 17.02 -5.74
CA ARG A 170 5.80 16.89 -6.76
C ARG A 170 4.47 16.33 -6.25
N ILE A 171 4.41 16.03 -4.96
CA ILE A 171 3.29 15.31 -4.34
C ILE A 171 2.87 15.98 -3.05
N LEU A 172 1.56 15.97 -2.78
CA LEU A 172 0.96 16.47 -1.55
C LEU A 172 0.83 15.34 -0.53
N PRO A 173 1.60 15.34 0.58
CA PRO A 173 1.51 14.27 1.56
C PRO A 173 0.25 14.39 2.41
N ALA A 174 -0.53 13.31 2.51
CA ALA A 174 -1.60 13.19 3.49
C ALA A 174 -1.02 12.76 4.85
N LEU A 175 -0.71 13.74 5.72
CA LEU A 175 0.03 13.53 6.97
C LEU A 175 -0.79 12.93 8.13
N GLY A 176 -2.09 12.77 7.95
CA GLY A 176 -2.99 12.21 8.95
C GLY A 176 -4.41 12.73 8.78
N TYR A 177 -5.36 12.07 9.43
CA TYR A 177 -6.81 12.27 9.20
C TYR A 177 -7.50 13.02 10.37
N GLY A 178 -6.74 13.66 11.25
CA GLY A 178 -7.30 14.50 12.31
C GLY A 178 -7.94 15.78 11.76
N LYS A 179 -8.90 16.37 12.49
CA LYS A 179 -9.66 17.55 12.06
C LYS A 179 -8.78 18.68 11.51
N LYS A 180 -7.69 19.02 12.22
CA LYS A 180 -6.74 20.07 11.80
C LYS A 180 -6.02 19.70 10.50
N GLN A 181 -5.51 18.47 10.41
CA GLN A 181 -4.78 18.00 9.22
C GLN A 181 -5.70 17.92 7.99
N MET A 182 -6.95 17.50 8.16
CA MET A 182 -7.95 17.49 7.09
C MET A 182 -8.31 18.90 6.62
N ALA A 183 -8.44 19.86 7.53
CA ALA A 183 -8.67 21.25 7.17
C ALA A 183 -7.48 21.85 6.42
N GLU A 184 -6.25 21.59 6.87
CA GLU A 184 -5.02 22.03 6.19
C GLU A 184 -4.89 21.38 4.81
N LEU A 185 -5.17 20.07 4.69
CA LEU A 185 -5.16 19.35 3.41
C LEU A 185 -6.18 19.95 2.44
N THR A 186 -7.42 20.17 2.88
CA THR A 186 -8.48 20.80 2.07
C THR A 186 -8.08 22.20 1.61
N GLN A 187 -7.58 23.03 2.53
CA GLN A 187 -7.14 24.39 2.22
C GLN A 187 -5.99 24.40 1.21
N THR A 188 -5.03 23.49 1.34
CA THR A 188 -3.94 23.37 0.35
C THR A 188 -4.50 22.94 -0.99
N ILE A 189 -5.36 21.91 -1.05
CA ILE A 189 -5.98 21.45 -2.30
C ILE A 189 -6.70 22.60 -3.01
N ASP A 190 -7.55 23.34 -2.31
CA ASP A 190 -8.36 24.42 -2.91
C ASP A 190 -7.51 25.60 -3.43
N LYS A 191 -6.30 25.80 -2.89
CA LYS A 191 -5.37 26.85 -3.34
C LYS A 191 -4.57 26.50 -4.58
N VAL A 192 -4.36 25.20 -4.86
CA VAL A 192 -3.62 24.78 -6.06
C VAL A 192 -4.42 25.20 -7.30
N ASP A 193 -3.78 25.51 -8.42
CA ASP A 193 -4.47 25.66 -9.70
C ASP A 193 -4.32 24.36 -10.50
N CYS A 194 -5.38 23.54 -10.55
CA CYS A 194 -5.38 22.26 -11.26
C CYS A 194 -6.80 21.84 -11.64
N ASP A 195 -6.93 21.04 -12.70
CA ASP A 195 -8.21 20.55 -13.22
C ASP A 195 -8.84 19.47 -12.31
N LEU A 196 -8.00 18.61 -11.73
CA LEU A 196 -8.42 17.49 -10.88
C LEU A 196 -7.33 17.09 -9.89
N VAL A 197 -7.74 16.29 -8.91
CA VAL A 197 -6.86 15.72 -7.90
C VAL A 197 -6.79 14.21 -8.10
N VAL A 198 -5.59 13.64 -8.11
CA VAL A 198 -5.36 12.19 -8.13
C VAL A 198 -4.87 11.78 -6.73
N SER A 199 -5.62 10.93 -6.05
CA SER A 199 -5.35 10.51 -4.68
C SER A 199 -4.88 9.06 -4.62
N GLY A 200 -3.62 8.87 -4.26
CA GLY A 200 -2.98 7.58 -3.97
C GLY A 200 -3.03 7.18 -2.49
N THR A 201 -3.95 7.76 -1.71
CA THR A 201 -4.08 7.42 -0.29
C THR A 201 -4.89 6.13 -0.09
N PRO A 202 -4.61 5.33 0.95
CA PRO A 202 -5.38 4.11 1.22
C PRO A 202 -6.86 4.42 1.52
N ILE A 203 -7.12 5.56 2.18
CA ILE A 203 -8.47 6.03 2.50
C ILE A 203 -9.03 6.87 1.34
N ASP A 204 -10.34 6.72 1.10
CA ASP A 204 -11.09 7.55 0.17
C ASP A 204 -11.27 8.98 0.71
N LEU A 205 -10.38 9.90 0.30
CA LEU A 205 -10.44 11.31 0.70
C LEU A 205 -11.74 11.99 0.28
N GLY A 206 -12.39 11.53 -0.80
CA GLY A 206 -13.67 12.09 -1.26
C GLY A 206 -14.79 11.96 -0.22
N ARG A 207 -14.65 11.03 0.73
CA ARG A 207 -15.58 10.85 1.86
C ARG A 207 -15.23 11.71 3.08
N LEU A 208 -14.00 12.18 3.19
CA LEU A 208 -13.48 12.86 4.38
C LEU A 208 -13.39 14.37 4.23
N ILE A 209 -13.16 14.86 3.01
CA ILE A 209 -12.99 16.29 2.75
C ILE A 209 -13.97 16.77 1.68
N LYS A 210 -14.39 18.03 1.82
CA LYS A 210 -15.19 18.74 0.82
C LYS A 210 -14.31 19.81 0.19
N THR A 211 -13.95 19.61 -1.07
CA THR A 211 -13.17 20.54 -1.88
C THR A 211 -13.95 20.89 -3.15
N SER A 212 -13.63 22.03 -3.76
CA SER A 212 -14.19 22.43 -5.06
C SER A 212 -13.69 21.54 -6.21
N LYS A 213 -12.64 20.75 -5.97
CA LYS A 213 -11.99 19.94 -6.99
C LYS A 213 -12.43 18.50 -6.95
N ARG A 214 -12.62 17.92 -8.13
CA ARG A 214 -12.90 16.49 -8.26
C ARG A 214 -11.66 15.69 -7.88
N ILE A 215 -11.84 14.73 -6.96
CA ILE A 215 -10.81 13.79 -6.52
C ILE A 215 -11.07 12.45 -7.20
N LEU A 216 -10.07 11.94 -7.92
CA LEU A 216 -10.04 10.59 -8.45
C LEU A 216 -9.16 9.72 -7.55
N ARG A 217 -9.73 8.62 -7.07
CA ARG A 217 -9.01 7.68 -6.19
C ARG A 217 -8.26 6.65 -7.04
N VAL A 218 -6.99 6.46 -6.70
CA VAL A 218 -6.18 5.36 -7.19
C VAL A 218 -6.38 4.17 -6.29
N ALA A 219 -6.65 3.01 -6.90
CA ALA A 219 -6.68 1.72 -6.24
C ALA A 219 -5.62 0.81 -6.86
N TYR A 220 -5.25 -0.22 -6.09
CA TYR A 220 -4.53 -1.38 -6.59
C TYR A 220 -5.46 -2.57 -6.61
N GLU A 221 -5.34 -3.37 -7.66
CA GLU A 221 -5.92 -4.70 -7.72
C GLU A 221 -4.79 -5.72 -7.87
N LEU A 222 -4.86 -6.80 -7.11
CA LEU A 222 -3.97 -7.93 -7.26
C LEU A 222 -4.32 -8.64 -8.57
N GLU A 223 -3.36 -8.76 -9.48
CA GLU A 223 -3.51 -9.50 -10.73
C GLU A 223 -2.53 -10.67 -10.70
N GLU A 224 -3.03 -11.84 -10.30
CA GLU A 224 -2.25 -13.08 -10.22
C GLU A 224 -1.86 -13.57 -11.63
N ILE A 225 -0.66 -14.12 -11.74
CA ILE A 225 -0.02 -14.49 -13.01
C ILE A 225 0.20 -16.01 -13.04
N GLY A 226 -0.55 -16.69 -13.89
CA GLY A 226 -0.42 -18.12 -14.09
C GLY A 226 -0.96 -18.92 -12.91
N SER A 227 -0.36 -20.09 -12.66
CA SER A 227 -0.72 -21.01 -11.58
C SER A 227 0.53 -21.43 -10.79
N PRO A 228 0.41 -21.77 -9.49
CA PRO A 228 -0.83 -21.74 -8.72
C PRO A 228 -1.31 -20.32 -8.41
N ASP A 229 -2.62 -20.12 -8.39
CA ASP A 229 -3.27 -18.90 -7.85
C ASP A 229 -3.80 -19.14 -6.41
N LEU A 230 -4.22 -18.07 -5.73
CA LEU A 230 -4.75 -18.15 -4.37
C LEU A 230 -6.01 -19.02 -4.31
N LYS A 231 -6.84 -19.01 -5.36
CA LYS A 231 -8.05 -19.82 -5.40
C LYS A 231 -7.72 -21.31 -5.48
N GLU A 232 -6.65 -21.69 -6.16
CA GLU A 232 -6.16 -23.07 -6.23
C GLU A 232 -5.60 -23.51 -4.88
N VAL A 233 -4.79 -22.68 -4.24
CA VAL A 233 -4.26 -22.93 -2.89
C VAL A 233 -5.38 -23.07 -1.86
N LEU A 234 -6.35 -22.16 -1.86
CA LEU A 234 -7.42 -22.12 -0.86
C LEU A 234 -8.41 -23.28 -1.00
N ARG A 235 -8.42 -24.05 -2.09
CA ARG A 235 -9.32 -25.22 -2.22
C ARG A 235 -8.98 -26.37 -1.28
N GLU A 236 -7.77 -26.38 -0.73
CA GLU A 236 -7.30 -27.42 0.17
C GLU A 236 -7.74 -27.21 1.63
N PHE A 237 -8.40 -26.07 1.92
CA PHE A 237 -8.86 -25.63 3.24
C PHE A 237 -10.37 -25.41 3.24
#